data_AF-A0AAD7J8G3-F1
#
_entry.id   AF-A0AAD7J8G3-F1
#
_cell.length_a   1.000
_cell.length_b   1.000
_cell.length_c   1.000
_cell.angle_alpha   90.00
_cell.angle_beta   90.00
_cell.angle_gamma   90.00
#
_symmetry.space_group_name_H-M   'P 1'
#
loop_
_entity.id
_entity.type
_entity.pdbx_description
1 polymer ?
#
loop_
_entity_poly.entity_id
_entity_poly.type
_entity_poly.pdbx_seq_one_letter_code
_entity_poly.pdbx_strand_id
1 'polypeptide(L)' 'IQKERVRKSLIRVDGLGQALRAWMAIKRRRYNVPRPNYLWHGDGHHKLIWWGFVIHGFID' A
#
# COMPACT_ATOMS: atom_id res chain seq x y z
N ILE A 1 -17.28 -7.14 -12.40
CA ILE A 1 -17.50 -5.67 -12.55
C ILE A 1 -16.28 -5.07 -13.25
N GLN A 2 -16.47 -4.37 -14.37
CA GLN A 2 -15.36 -3.77 -15.14
C GLN A 2 -14.74 -2.61 -14.34
N LYS A 3 -13.44 -2.70 -13.99
CA LYS A 3 -12.69 -1.66 -13.25
C LYS A 3 -12.85 -0.27 -13.88
N GLU A 4 -12.89 -0.20 -15.20
CA GLU A 4 -12.98 1.06 -15.93
C GLU A 4 -14.32 1.79 -15.70
N ARG A 5 -15.43 1.06 -15.56
CA ARG A 5 -16.74 1.67 -15.25
C ARG A 5 -16.74 2.32 -13.87
N VAL A 6 -16.15 1.65 -12.89
CA VAL A 6 -16.05 2.19 -11.51
C VAL A 6 -15.17 3.44 -11.50
N ARG A 7 -14.02 3.41 -12.18
CA ARG A 7 -13.12 4.55 -12.28
C ARG A 7 -13.80 5.77 -12.90
N LYS A 8 -14.51 5.59 -14.02
CA LYS A 8 -15.27 6.66 -14.69
C LYS A 8 -16.35 7.26 -13.80
N SER A 9 -17.06 6.42 -13.02
CA SER A 9 -18.07 6.90 -12.07
C SER A 9 -17.43 7.73 -10.95
N LEU A 10 -16.29 7.28 -10.40
CA LEU A 10 -15.57 8.00 -9.35
C LEU A 10 -15.02 9.35 -9.83
N ILE A 11 -14.53 9.44 -11.08
CA ILE A 11 -14.08 10.71 -11.66
C ILE A 11 -15.25 11.70 -11.79
N ARG A 12 -16.44 11.20 -12.20
CA ARG A 12 -17.62 12.04 -12.38
C ARG A 12 -18.13 12.62 -11.05
N VAL A 13 -18.11 11.80 -9.99
CA VAL A 13 -18.60 12.20 -8.67
C VAL A 13 -17.57 13.04 -7.90
N ASP A 14 -16.28 12.68 -7.97
CA ASP A 14 -15.21 13.30 -7.19
C ASP A 14 -13.87 13.29 -7.95
N GLY A 15 -13.81 14.05 -9.05
CA GLY A 15 -12.60 14.16 -9.87
C GLY A 15 -11.43 14.80 -9.12
N LEU A 16 -11.69 15.88 -8.37
CA LEU A 16 -10.67 16.61 -7.61
C LEU A 16 -10.12 15.77 -6.45
N GLY A 17 -10.99 15.15 -5.64
CA GLY A 17 -10.56 14.28 -4.55
C GLY A 17 -9.83 13.04 -5.07
N GLN A 18 -10.18 12.53 -6.24
CA GLN A 18 -9.42 11.44 -6.87
C GLN A 18 -8.00 11.89 -7.26
N ALA A 19 -7.84 13.08 -7.83
CA ALA A 19 -6.52 13.62 -8.17
C ALA A 19 -5.65 13.86 -6.93
N LEU A 20 -6.22 14.43 -5.85
CA LEU A 20 -5.52 14.64 -4.59
C LEU A 20 -5.08 13.32 -3.94
N ARG A 21 -5.97 12.31 -3.92
CA ARG A 21 -5.62 10.96 -3.41
C ARG A 21 -4.53 10.29 -4.23
N ALA A 22 -4.56 10.44 -5.56
CA ALA A 22 -3.51 9.91 -6.43
C ALA A 22 -2.17 10.60 -6.20
N TRP A 23 -2.18 11.91 -5.94
CA TRP A 23 -0.97 12.69 -5.64
C TRP A 23 -0.36 12.31 -4.28
N MET A 24 -1.18 12.09 -3.26
CA MET A 24 -0.74 11.64 -1.94
C MET A 24 -0.41 10.14 -1.87
N ALA A 25 -0.69 9.37 -2.92
CA ALA A 25 -0.45 7.94 -2.92
C ALA A 25 1.05 7.65 -2.89
N ILE A 26 1.47 6.85 -1.91
CA ILE A 26 2.85 6.37 -1.81
C ILE A 26 3.18 5.58 -3.09
N LYS A 27 4.27 5.98 -3.76
CA LYS A 27 4.80 5.25 -4.91
C LYS A 27 5.31 3.88 -4.44
N ARG A 28 4.52 2.84 -4.68
CA ARG A 28 4.93 1.45 -4.40
C ARG A 28 6.10 1.09 -5.32
N ARG A 29 7.20 0.60 -4.75
CA ARG A 29 8.30 0.04 -5.53
C ARG A 29 7.94 -1.38 -5.96
N ARG A 30 8.28 -1.72 -7.20
CA ARG A 30 8.26 -3.10 -7.68
C ARG A 30 9.67 -3.64 -7.53
N TYR A 31 9.83 -4.69 -6.73
CA TYR A 31 11.10 -5.37 -6.57
C TYR A 31 11.20 -6.50 -7.60
N ASN A 32 12.27 -6.52 -8.37
CA ASN A 32 12.61 -7.63 -9.26
C ASN A 32 13.86 -8.29 -8.69
N VAL A 33 13.69 -9.49 -8.15
CA VAL A 33 14.78 -10.24 -7.51
C VAL A 33 15.11 -11.48 -8.31
N PRO A 34 16.39 -11.91 -8.35
CA PRO A 34 16.81 -13.03 -9.18
C PRO A 34 16.39 -14.40 -8.65
N ARG A 35 16.13 -14.54 -7.34
CA ARG A 35 15.84 -15.82 -6.66
C ARG A 35 14.97 -15.61 -5.41
N PRO A 36 14.28 -16.65 -4.90
CA PRO A 36 13.65 -16.62 -3.57
C PRO A 36 14.70 -16.36 -2.46
N ASN A 37 14.25 -15.82 -1.34
CA ASN A 37 15.04 -15.35 -0.18
C ASN A 37 16.03 -14.22 -0.48
N TYR A 38 15.91 -13.55 -1.62
CA TYR A 38 16.81 -12.46 -2.01
C TYR A 38 16.34 -11.11 -1.45
N LEU A 39 15.07 -10.96 -1.09
CA LEU A 39 14.54 -9.73 -0.50
C LEU A 39 13.47 -10.06 0.53
N TRP A 40 13.76 -9.74 1.77
CA TRP A 40 12.80 -9.84 2.86
C TRP A 40 12.20 -8.47 3.14
N HIS A 41 10.89 -8.39 3.17
CA HIS A 41 10.15 -7.24 3.68
C HIS A 41 9.83 -7.45 5.15
N GLY A 42 10.29 -6.52 5.99
CA GLY A 42 9.93 -6.45 7.41
C GLY A 42 9.01 -5.28 7.68
N ASP A 43 7.93 -5.50 8.44
CA ASP A 43 7.06 -4.44 8.94
C ASP A 43 6.87 -4.54 10.46
N GLY A 44 6.77 -3.40 11.11
CA GLY A 44 6.63 -3.25 12.55
C GLY A 44 5.23 -2.81 12.94
N HIS A 45 4.54 -3.61 13.74
CA HIS A 45 3.26 -3.27 14.33
C HIS A 45 3.44 -2.66 15.72
N HIS A 46 3.37 -1.32 15.77
CA HIS A 46 3.70 -0.55 16.98
C HIS A 46 2.46 -0.14 17.82
N LYS A 47 1.25 -0.57 17.46
CA LYS A 47 0.03 -0.12 18.17
C LYS A 47 0.01 -0.55 19.64
N LEU A 48 0.74 -1.61 19.99
CA LEU A 48 0.81 -2.13 21.35
C LEU A 48 1.98 -1.58 22.19
N ILE A 49 2.73 -0.60 21.67
CA ILE A 49 3.95 -0.10 22.31
C ILE A 49 3.72 0.49 23.70
N TRP A 50 2.51 1.02 23.96
CA TRP A 50 2.11 1.54 25.26
C TRP A 50 2.05 0.47 26.35
N TRP A 51 1.87 -0.80 25.96
CA TRP A 51 1.93 -1.96 26.86
C TRP A 51 3.30 -2.67 26.81
N GLY A 52 4.29 -2.06 26.16
CA GLY A 52 5.63 -2.63 26.02
C GLY A 52 5.78 -3.66 24.91
N PHE A 53 4.78 -3.84 24.04
CA PHE A 53 4.82 -4.84 22.97
C PHE A 53 4.98 -4.20 21.59
N VAL A 54 5.90 -4.76 20.80
CA VAL A 54 6.04 -4.46 19.37
C VAL A 54 6.15 -5.78 18.62
N ILE A 55 5.34 -5.96 17.58
CA ILE A 55 5.31 -7.19 16.79
C ILE A 55 5.93 -6.89 15.44
N HIS A 56 6.91 -7.70 15.01
CA HIS A 56 7.53 -7.58 13.70
C HIS A 56 7.17 -8.79 12.85
N GLY A 57 6.71 -8.55 11.62
CA GLY A 57 6.45 -9.58 10.63
C GLY A 57 7.44 -9.47 9.49
N PHE A 58 7.97 -10.61 9.02
CA PHE A 58 8.89 -10.68 7.90
C PHE A 58 8.38 -11.66 6.84
N ILE A 59 8.48 -11.28 5.57
CA ILE A 59 8.07 -12.09 4.42
C ILE A 59 9.06 -11.90 3.26
N ASP A 60 9.31 -12.97 2.50
CA ASP A 60 10.00 -12.95 1.20
C ASP A 60 8.98 -13.10 0.04
#